data_AF-A0A932JUZ8-F1
#
_entry.id   AF-A0A932JUZ8-F1
#
_cell.length_a   1.000
_cell.length_b   1.000
_cell.length_c   1.000
_cell.angle_alpha   90.00
_cell.angle_beta   90.00
_cell.angle_gamma   90.00
#
_symmetry.space_group_name_H-M   'P 1'
#
loop_
_entity.id
_entity.type
_entity.pdbx_description
1 polymer ?
#
loop_
_entity_poly.entity_id
_entity_poly.type
_entity_poly.pdbx_seq_one_letter_code
_entity_poly.pdbx_strand_id
1 'polypeptide(L)'
;MKTSTRARILEIIRSQSGTRPADLVKTLALTPQAVHRHLRTLLAEGRLERRGGGPKVRYFIAGKPQLEQVRAWYGAESKPAENPPDLICETRDAFAGRLPRLTLTGLGQDDQSLAIAAVGEIGNNSFDHNLGKWRDTPGCWYQIQSTGGRLWICIADRGQGILKSLARVDSTIRDDQTALVTAFEKILSGRAPERRGNGLKYVRNIITGKDRRGLACRSGAGLVDYGKLGAECKEELADFPKSEGTVTLITWSLK
;
A
#
# COMPACT_ATOMS: atom_id res chain seq x y z
N MET A 1 31.05 16.23 9.92
CA MET A 1 29.94 16.41 10.90
C MET A 1 29.67 15.08 11.58
N LYS A 2 29.73 14.99 12.92
CA LYS A 2 29.31 13.77 13.65
C LYS A 2 27.78 13.72 13.66
N THR A 3 27.19 12.80 12.90
CA THR A 3 25.74 12.56 12.93
C THR A 3 25.34 12.12 14.34
N SER A 4 24.32 12.75 14.93
CA SER A 4 23.86 12.38 16.27
C SER A 4 23.42 10.90 16.31
N THR A 5 23.66 10.20 17.42
CA THR A 5 23.30 8.78 17.60
C THR A 5 21.83 8.50 17.27
N ARG A 6 20.93 9.45 17.57
CA ARG A 6 19.50 9.36 17.24
C ARG A 6 19.24 9.32 15.73
N ALA A 7 19.96 10.12 14.95
CA ALA A 7 19.84 10.10 13.50
C ALA A 7 20.32 8.77 12.90
N ARG A 8 21.43 8.20 13.42
CA ARG A 8 21.89 6.86 13.02
C ARG A 8 20.88 5.76 13.37
N ILE A 9 20.25 5.83 14.54
CA ILE A 9 19.18 4.89 14.92
C ILE A 9 18.03 4.94 13.91
N LEU A 10 17.59 6.15 13.52
CA LEU A 10 16.51 6.30 12.55
C LEU A 10 16.88 5.80 11.16
N GLU A 11 18.12 6.02 10.73
CA GLU A 11 18.64 5.50 9.47
C GLU A 11 18.64 3.97 9.45
N ILE A 12 19.11 3.32 10.51
CA ILE A 12 19.08 1.86 10.66
C ILE A 12 17.63 1.34 10.65
N ILE A 13 16.73 1.97 11.41
CA ILE A 13 15.34 1.55 11.46
C ILE A 13 14.68 1.69 10.09
N ARG A 14 15.00 2.76 9.34
CA ARG A 14 14.49 2.99 7.99
C ARG A 14 15.00 1.94 7.01
N SER A 15 16.30 1.62 7.03
CA SER A 15 16.88 0.66 6.09
C SER A 15 16.45 -0.79 6.35
N GLN A 16 16.11 -1.12 7.59
CA GLN A 16 15.68 -2.47 7.99
C GLN A 16 14.16 -2.62 8.05
N SER A 17 13.40 -1.56 7.73
CA SER A 17 11.94 -1.51 7.91
C SER A 17 11.48 -1.95 9.31
N GLY A 18 12.26 -1.55 10.32
CA GLY A 18 12.06 -1.86 11.71
C GLY A 18 13.13 -2.75 12.33
N THR A 19 13.39 -2.57 13.62
CA THR A 19 14.49 -3.24 14.31
C THR A 19 14.16 -3.59 15.77
N ARG A 20 14.93 -4.50 16.38
CA ARG A 20 14.85 -4.75 17.82
C ARG A 20 15.91 -3.94 18.58
N PRO A 21 15.68 -3.61 19.86
CA PRO A 21 16.71 -2.97 20.69
C PRO A 21 18.04 -3.74 20.72
N ALA A 22 17.99 -5.08 20.76
CA ALA A 22 19.18 -5.92 20.77
C ALA A 22 20.01 -5.78 19.48
N ASP A 23 19.36 -5.59 18.34
CA ASP A 23 20.02 -5.43 17.05
C ASP A 23 20.69 -4.05 16.95
N LEU A 24 20.06 -3.01 17.51
CA LEU A 24 20.65 -1.68 17.64
C LEU A 24 21.88 -1.66 18.57
N VAL A 25 21.80 -2.38 19.69
CA VAL A 25 22.94 -2.54 20.62
C VAL A 25 24.15 -3.12 19.88
N LYS A 26 23.95 -4.21 19.13
CA LYS A 26 25.00 -4.84 18.33
C LYS A 26 25.53 -3.91 17.24
N THR A 27 24.64 -3.29 16.47
CA THR A 27 25.00 -2.48 15.29
C THR A 27 25.70 -1.17 15.67
N LEU A 28 25.30 -0.54 16.78
CA LEU A 28 25.85 0.75 17.21
C LEU A 28 26.99 0.62 18.23
N ALA A 29 27.28 -0.60 18.71
CA ALA A 29 28.22 -0.85 19.79
C ALA A 29 27.94 0.02 21.04
N LEU A 30 26.66 0.12 21.43
CA LEU A 30 26.19 0.90 22.58
C LEU A 30 25.65 0.00 23.68
N THR A 31 25.66 0.49 24.92
CA THR A 31 25.00 -0.22 26.02
C THR A 31 23.48 -0.29 25.81
N PRO A 32 22.79 -1.35 26.28
CA PRO A 32 21.33 -1.43 26.22
C PRO A 32 20.63 -0.20 26.81
N GLN A 33 21.14 0.33 27.93
CA GLN A 33 20.61 1.52 28.60
C GLN A 33 20.68 2.76 27.71
N ALA A 34 21.80 2.96 27.00
CA ALA A 34 21.97 4.08 26.09
C ALA A 34 20.99 4.00 24.90
N VAL A 35 20.83 2.81 24.32
CA VAL A 35 19.85 2.57 23.24
C VAL A 35 18.43 2.85 23.72
N HIS A 36 18.04 2.31 24.87
CA HIS A 36 16.69 2.53 25.43
C HIS A 36 16.40 4.00 25.72
N ARG A 37 17.38 4.77 26.20
CA ARG A 37 17.25 6.21 26.40
C ARG A 37 16.95 6.96 25.09
N HIS A 38 17.70 6.65 24.03
CA HIS A 38 17.46 7.26 22.71
C HIS A 38 16.11 6.84 22.12
N LEU A 39 15.75 5.56 22.20
CA LEU A 39 14.45 5.07 21.74
C LEU A 39 13.30 5.74 22.50
N ARG A 40 13.39 5.89 23.82
CA ARG A 40 12.37 6.60 24.62
C ARG A 40 12.20 8.05 24.19
N THR A 41 13.31 8.73 23.91
CA THR A 41 13.28 10.11 23.41
C THR A 41 12.61 10.18 22.04
N LEU A 42 12.97 9.29 21.12
CA LEU A 42 12.39 9.24 19.78
C LEU A 42 10.90 8.84 19.77
N LEU A 43 10.47 7.99 20.70
CA LEU A 43 9.04 7.70 20.93
C LEU A 43 8.30 8.94 21.45
N ALA A 44 8.87 9.65 22.43
CA ALA A 44 8.27 10.86 22.99
C ALA A 44 8.15 11.99 21.95
N GLU A 45 9.10 12.06 21.01
CA GLU A 45 9.06 12.97 19.86
C GLU A 45 8.12 12.50 18.74
N GLY A 46 7.45 11.34 18.88
CA GLY A 46 6.55 10.79 17.85
C GLY A 46 7.25 10.32 16.57
N ARG A 47 8.59 10.14 16.59
CA ARG A 47 9.38 9.74 15.42
C ARG A 47 9.42 8.24 15.22
N LEU A 48 9.16 7.49 16.29
CA LEU A 48 9.11 6.04 16.30
C LEU A 48 7.79 5.53 16.86
N GLU A 49 7.43 4.32 16.45
CA GLU A 49 6.39 3.52 17.07
C GLU A 49 6.93 2.19 17.55
N ARG A 50 6.34 1.68 18.63
CA ARG A 50 6.67 0.39 19.22
C ARG A 50 5.55 -0.60 18.91
N ARG A 51 5.88 -1.78 18.37
CA ARG A 51 4.91 -2.87 18.15
C ARG A 51 5.40 -4.17 18.75
N GLY A 52 4.45 -5.00 19.18
CA GLY A 52 4.70 -6.24 19.92
C GLY A 52 4.95 -6.04 21.41
N GLY A 53 4.95 -7.14 22.16
CA GLY A 53 5.24 -7.19 23.58
C GLY A 53 6.53 -7.93 23.89
N GLY A 54 7.12 -7.67 25.06
CA GLY A 54 8.26 -8.41 25.61
C GLY A 54 9.42 -8.62 24.63
N PRO A 55 10.15 -9.75 24.66
CA PRO A 55 11.41 -9.93 23.91
C PRO A 55 11.28 -9.81 22.38
N LYS A 56 10.05 -9.74 21.85
CA LYS A 56 9.75 -9.60 20.42
C LYS A 56 9.48 -8.16 19.99
N VAL A 57 9.60 -7.18 20.90
CA VAL A 57 9.34 -5.76 20.59
C VAL A 57 10.19 -5.25 19.44
N ARG A 58 9.53 -4.54 18.51
CA ARG A 58 10.18 -3.89 17.38
C ARG A 58 9.81 -2.40 17.31
N TYR A 59 10.75 -1.62 16.82
CA TYR A 59 10.61 -0.18 16.61
C TYR A 59 10.57 0.12 15.12
N PHE A 60 9.66 1.02 14.72
CA PHE A 60 9.43 1.40 13.32
C PHE A 60 9.39 2.91 13.20
N ILE A 61 9.71 3.45 12.02
CA ILE A 61 9.49 4.88 11.73
C ILE A 61 7.98 5.16 11.78
N ALA A 62 7.57 6.13 12.60
CA ALA A 62 6.18 6.54 12.66
C ALA A 62 5.72 7.11 11.31
N GLY A 63 4.51 6.75 10.88
CA GLY A 63 3.92 7.24 9.63
C GLY A 63 4.34 6.48 8.38
N LYS A 64 5.34 5.59 8.46
CA LYS A 64 5.81 4.80 7.31
C LYS A 64 5.15 3.41 7.29
N PRO A 65 4.53 3.02 6.16
CA PRO A 65 3.91 1.71 6.05
C PRO A 65 4.95 0.58 5.96
N GLN A 66 4.58 -0.62 6.40
CA GLN A 66 5.42 -1.83 6.30
C GLN A 66 4.97 -2.62 5.07
N LEU A 67 5.74 -2.52 3.99
CA LEU A 67 5.37 -3.01 2.67
C LEU A 67 6.31 -4.12 2.16
N GLU A 68 7.23 -4.61 2.99
CA GLU A 68 8.28 -5.53 2.57
C GLU A 68 7.70 -6.86 2.09
N GLN A 69 6.72 -7.38 2.83
CA GLN A 69 6.07 -8.65 2.48
C GLN A 69 5.28 -8.56 1.18
N VAL A 70 4.49 -7.49 1.00
CA VAL A 70 3.75 -7.29 -0.26
C VAL A 70 4.69 -7.01 -1.43
N ARG A 71 5.80 -6.30 -1.21
CA ARG A 71 6.81 -6.02 -2.24
C ARG A 71 7.47 -7.32 -2.70
N ALA A 72 7.89 -8.17 -1.76
CA ALA A 72 8.45 -9.48 -2.05
C ALA A 72 7.41 -10.38 -2.75
N TRP A 73 6.19 -10.43 -2.23
CA TRP A 73 5.09 -11.21 -2.80
C TRP A 73 4.72 -10.76 -4.21
N TYR A 74 4.62 -9.46 -4.48
CA TYR A 74 4.27 -8.91 -5.79
C TYR A 74 5.40 -9.11 -6.82
N GLY A 75 6.65 -8.99 -6.36
CA GLY A 75 7.86 -9.10 -7.17
C GLY A 75 8.35 -10.51 -7.46
N ALA A 76 7.92 -11.52 -6.70
CA ALA A 76 8.43 -12.88 -6.87
C ALA A 76 8.24 -13.38 -8.31
N GLU A 77 9.26 -13.98 -8.90
CA GLU A 77 9.23 -14.49 -10.27
C GLU A 77 8.31 -15.70 -10.41
N SER A 78 8.25 -16.53 -9.37
CA SER A 78 7.42 -17.72 -9.26
C SER A 78 6.40 -17.58 -8.14
N LYS A 79 5.51 -18.57 -8.04
CA LYS A 79 4.51 -18.66 -6.98
C LYS A 79 5.22 -18.61 -5.61
N PRO A 80 4.87 -17.65 -4.74
CA PRO A 80 5.43 -17.60 -3.39
C PRO A 80 5.16 -18.92 -2.64
N ALA A 81 6.19 -19.44 -1.97
CA ALA A 81 6.10 -20.71 -1.23
C ALA A 81 5.08 -20.63 -0.08
N GLU A 82 4.92 -19.46 0.51
CA GLU A 82 3.93 -19.18 1.56
C GLU A 82 3.15 -17.92 1.20
N ASN A 83 1.82 -18.02 1.30
CA ASN A 83 0.92 -16.88 1.25
C ASN A 83 0.49 -16.58 2.69
N PRO A 84 0.70 -15.36 3.21
CA PRO A 84 0.18 -15.00 4.53
C PRO A 84 -1.37 -15.02 4.46
N PRO A 85 -2.04 -16.00 5.09
CA PRO A 85 -3.47 -16.24 4.84
C PRO A 85 -4.34 -15.04 5.23
N ASP A 86 -3.89 -14.25 6.22
CA ASP A 86 -4.60 -13.06 6.69
C ASP A 86 -4.49 -11.83 5.77
N LEU A 87 -3.53 -11.86 4.83
CA LEU A 87 -3.25 -10.74 3.92
C LEU A 87 -3.63 -11.06 2.47
N ILE A 88 -3.77 -12.34 2.11
CA ILE A 88 -4.26 -12.73 0.78
C ILE A 88 -5.77 -12.97 0.82
N CYS A 89 -6.47 -12.39 -0.14
CA CYS A 89 -7.87 -12.65 -0.45
C CYS A 89 -7.94 -13.40 -1.78
N GLU A 90 -8.03 -14.73 -1.73
CA GLU A 90 -8.06 -15.58 -2.93
C GLU A 90 -9.34 -15.40 -3.75
N THR A 91 -10.45 -15.03 -3.08
CA THR A 91 -11.76 -14.82 -3.70
C THR A 91 -12.31 -13.43 -3.42
N ARG A 92 -13.24 -13.01 -4.28
CA ARG A 92 -13.99 -11.75 -4.11
C ARG A 92 -14.73 -11.72 -2.77
N ASP A 93 -15.36 -12.83 -2.37
CA ASP A 93 -16.11 -12.90 -1.13
C ASP A 93 -15.19 -12.79 0.09
N ALA A 94 -13.99 -13.39 0.03
CA ALA A 94 -12.98 -13.24 1.07
C ALA A 94 -12.50 -11.78 1.18
N PHE A 95 -12.36 -11.08 0.05
CA PHE A 95 -12.03 -9.65 0.05
C PHE A 95 -13.19 -8.80 0.62
N ALA A 96 -14.40 -8.99 0.11
CA ALA A 96 -15.60 -8.26 0.53
C ALA A 96 -15.86 -8.44 2.03
N GLY A 97 -15.70 -9.65 2.57
CA GLY A 97 -15.81 -9.94 4.00
C GLY A 97 -14.75 -9.24 4.87
N ARG A 98 -13.63 -8.79 4.29
CA ARG A 98 -12.58 -8.03 5.00
C ARG A 98 -12.71 -6.52 4.87
N LEU A 99 -13.50 -5.99 3.93
CA LEU A 99 -13.74 -4.54 3.80
C LEU A 99 -14.26 -3.89 5.10
N PRO A 100 -15.18 -4.52 5.88
CA PRO A 100 -15.62 -3.96 7.15
C PRO A 100 -14.50 -3.74 8.17
N ARG A 101 -13.31 -4.33 8.02
CA ARG A 101 -12.17 -4.02 8.92
C ARG A 101 -11.77 -2.54 8.88
N LEU A 102 -12.12 -1.81 7.81
CA LEU A 102 -11.92 -0.36 7.73
C LEU A 102 -12.74 0.41 8.76
N THR A 103 -13.81 -0.16 9.31
CA THR A 103 -14.61 0.46 10.38
C THR A 103 -13.87 0.54 11.71
N LEU A 104 -12.76 -0.21 11.85
CA LEU A 104 -11.97 -0.30 13.08
C LEU A 104 -10.73 0.61 13.06
N THR A 105 -10.62 1.51 12.08
CA THR A 105 -9.37 2.25 11.78
C THR A 105 -9.29 3.64 12.39
N GLY A 106 -10.34 4.10 13.08
CA GLY A 106 -10.41 5.45 13.66
C GLY A 106 -10.73 6.56 12.65
N LEU A 107 -11.09 6.21 11.41
CA LEU A 107 -11.67 7.15 10.44
C LEU A 107 -13.01 7.70 10.95
N GLY A 108 -13.32 8.95 10.61
CA GLY A 108 -14.67 9.48 10.78
C GLY A 108 -15.66 8.77 9.84
N GLN A 109 -16.94 8.70 10.23
CA GLN A 109 -17.98 7.94 9.51
C GLN A 109 -18.04 8.24 8.00
N ASP A 110 -17.97 9.51 7.61
CA ASP A 110 -17.97 9.91 6.20
C ASP A 110 -16.75 9.39 5.44
N ASP A 111 -15.56 9.53 6.04
CA ASP A 111 -14.30 9.09 5.42
C ASP A 111 -14.22 7.56 5.39
N GLN A 112 -14.82 6.88 6.35
CA GLN A 112 -14.91 5.41 6.41
C GLN A 112 -15.76 4.87 5.27
N SER A 113 -16.94 5.42 5.03
CA SER A 113 -17.80 5.02 3.90
C SER A 113 -17.09 5.22 2.56
N LEU A 114 -16.40 6.35 2.41
CA LEU A 114 -15.62 6.66 1.21
C LEU A 114 -14.38 5.77 1.05
N ALA A 115 -13.71 5.42 2.15
CA ALA A 115 -12.59 4.48 2.13
C ALA A 115 -13.07 3.09 1.72
N ILE A 116 -14.17 2.58 2.29
CA ILE A 116 -14.77 1.30 1.89
C ILE A 116 -15.12 1.29 0.41
N ALA A 117 -15.74 2.37 -0.09
CA ALA A 117 -16.07 2.49 -1.51
C ALA A 117 -14.82 2.49 -2.39
N ALA A 118 -13.81 3.30 -2.05
CA ALA A 118 -12.57 3.38 -2.83
C ALA A 118 -11.78 2.06 -2.84
N VAL A 119 -11.61 1.44 -1.67
CA VAL A 119 -10.90 0.17 -1.48
C VAL A 119 -11.67 -0.96 -2.17
N GLY A 120 -13.00 -0.97 -2.06
CA GLY A 120 -13.88 -1.93 -2.71
C GLY A 120 -13.74 -1.89 -4.23
N GLU A 121 -13.80 -0.71 -4.84
CA GLU A 121 -13.62 -0.54 -6.29
C GLU A 121 -12.24 -1.00 -6.76
N ILE A 122 -11.17 -0.64 -6.04
CA ILE A 122 -9.81 -1.07 -6.40
C ILE A 122 -9.66 -2.59 -6.29
N GLY A 123 -10.08 -3.18 -5.17
CA GLY A 123 -9.93 -4.62 -4.95
C GLY A 123 -10.82 -5.46 -5.86
N ASN A 124 -12.04 -5.02 -6.16
CA ASN A 124 -12.92 -5.71 -7.10
C ASN A 124 -12.30 -5.82 -8.50
N ASN A 125 -11.58 -4.79 -8.95
CA ASN A 125 -10.88 -4.82 -10.23
C ASN A 125 -9.82 -5.93 -10.29
N SER A 126 -9.17 -6.26 -9.17
CA SER A 126 -8.23 -7.38 -9.09
C SER A 126 -8.89 -8.74 -9.36
N PHE A 127 -10.22 -8.85 -9.28
CA PHE A 127 -10.98 -10.05 -9.64
C PHE A 127 -11.65 -9.94 -11.01
N ASP A 128 -12.33 -8.82 -11.29
CA ASP A 128 -13.10 -8.62 -12.52
C ASP A 128 -12.22 -8.70 -13.79
N HIS A 129 -10.97 -8.26 -13.70
CA HIS A 129 -10.07 -8.22 -14.86
C HIS A 129 -9.14 -9.43 -14.96
N ASN A 130 -9.01 -10.20 -13.88
CA ASN A 130 -8.02 -11.26 -13.75
C ASN A 130 -8.63 -12.67 -13.67
N LEU A 131 -9.95 -12.85 -13.71
CA LEU A 131 -10.56 -14.18 -13.71
C LEU A 131 -9.97 -15.06 -14.84
N GLY A 132 -9.25 -16.11 -14.46
CA GLY A 132 -8.52 -17.01 -15.38
C GLY A 132 -7.24 -16.41 -16.00
N LYS A 133 -6.76 -15.28 -15.49
CA LYS A 133 -5.61 -14.51 -16.05
C LYS A 133 -4.61 -14.05 -14.99
N TRP A 134 -4.71 -14.54 -13.76
CA TRP A 134 -3.60 -14.44 -12.81
C TRP A 134 -2.43 -15.28 -13.31
N ARG A 135 -1.22 -14.80 -13.08
CA ARG A 135 0.00 -15.52 -13.46
C ARG A 135 0.11 -16.88 -12.76
N ASP A 136 -0.10 -16.88 -11.45
CA ASP A 136 0.16 -18.06 -10.60
C ASP A 136 -0.68 -18.11 -9.31
N THR A 137 -0.98 -16.96 -8.72
CA THR A 137 -1.72 -16.84 -7.45
C THR A 137 -3.01 -16.07 -7.69
N PRO A 138 -4.19 -16.69 -7.50
CA PRO A 138 -5.45 -16.00 -7.65
C PRO A 138 -5.69 -14.97 -6.54
N GLY A 139 -6.51 -13.98 -6.85
CA GLY A 139 -6.96 -12.97 -5.91
C GLY A 139 -6.00 -11.80 -5.74
N CYS A 140 -6.01 -11.20 -4.54
CA CYS A 140 -5.23 -10.01 -4.22
C CYS A 140 -4.68 -10.02 -2.79
N TRP A 141 -3.53 -9.39 -2.60
CA TRP A 141 -3.06 -8.89 -1.32
C TRP A 141 -3.95 -7.74 -0.85
N TYR A 142 -4.36 -7.77 0.42
CA TYR A 142 -5.10 -6.71 1.09
C TYR A 142 -4.57 -6.51 2.51
N GLN A 143 -3.96 -5.35 2.76
CA GLN A 143 -3.37 -5.00 4.05
C GLN A 143 -3.82 -3.61 4.48
N ILE A 144 -4.17 -3.50 5.75
CA ILE A 144 -4.54 -2.24 6.41
C ILE A 144 -3.55 -2.00 7.55
N GLN A 145 -3.06 -0.77 7.68
CA GLN A 145 -2.13 -0.40 8.73
C GLN A 145 -2.29 1.05 9.17
N SER A 146 -2.45 1.28 10.47
CA SER A 146 -2.41 2.63 11.05
C SER A 146 -1.03 2.91 11.66
N THR A 147 -0.45 4.07 11.32
CA THR A 147 0.84 4.54 11.87
C THR A 147 1.01 6.04 11.70
N GLY A 148 1.57 6.74 12.68
CA GLY A 148 1.90 8.17 12.62
C GLY A 148 0.74 9.07 12.23
N GLY A 149 -0.48 8.76 12.67
CA GLY A 149 -1.70 9.50 12.27
C GLY A 149 -2.09 9.29 10.81
N ARG A 150 -1.60 8.23 10.16
CA ARG A 150 -2.00 7.78 8.83
C ARG A 150 -2.65 6.41 8.90
N LEU A 151 -3.64 6.20 8.05
CA LEU A 151 -4.18 4.90 7.69
C LEU A 151 -3.67 4.58 6.29
N TRP A 152 -2.91 3.50 6.17
CA TRP A 152 -2.40 2.98 4.92
C TRP A 152 -3.16 1.72 4.53
N ILE A 153 -3.58 1.66 3.28
CA ILE A 153 -4.24 0.50 2.68
C ILE A 153 -3.49 0.11 1.42
N CYS A 154 -2.98 -1.11 1.39
CA CYS A 154 -2.28 -1.66 0.24
C CYS A 154 -3.13 -2.77 -0.38
N ILE A 155 -3.42 -2.64 -1.67
CA ILE A 155 -4.02 -3.68 -2.51
C ILE A 155 -3.02 -4.02 -3.60
N ALA A 156 -2.72 -5.30 -3.79
CA ALA A 156 -1.89 -5.74 -4.90
C ALA A 156 -2.40 -7.04 -5.50
N ASP A 157 -2.25 -7.24 -6.80
CA ASP A 157 -2.56 -8.50 -7.47
C ASP A 157 -1.43 -8.90 -8.42
N ARG A 158 -1.34 -10.20 -8.71
CA ARG A 158 -0.40 -10.77 -9.70
C ARG A 158 -1.14 -11.11 -11.00
N GLY A 159 -2.03 -10.21 -11.41
CA GLY A 159 -2.88 -10.32 -12.58
C GLY A 159 -2.22 -9.88 -13.89
N GLN A 160 -3.06 -9.58 -14.88
CA GLN A 160 -2.63 -9.23 -16.24
C GLN A 160 -2.26 -7.74 -16.43
N GLY A 161 -2.58 -6.89 -15.44
CA GLY A 161 -2.30 -5.45 -15.50
C GLY A 161 -3.31 -4.60 -16.23
N ILE A 162 -3.11 -3.28 -16.10
CA ILE A 162 -4.02 -2.28 -16.64
C ILE A 162 -3.84 -2.11 -18.15
N LEU A 163 -2.60 -2.07 -18.67
CA LEU A 163 -2.35 -1.97 -20.11
C LEU A 163 -3.01 -3.11 -20.90
N LYS A 164 -2.76 -4.36 -20.51
CA LYS A 164 -3.37 -5.54 -21.18
C LYS A 164 -4.88 -5.62 -21.00
N SER A 165 -5.42 -5.02 -19.94
CA SER A 165 -6.87 -4.88 -19.75
C SER A 165 -7.48 -3.85 -20.70
N LEU A 166 -6.82 -2.70 -20.87
CA LEU A 166 -7.32 -1.59 -21.68
C LEU A 166 -7.05 -1.74 -23.16
N ALA A 167 -5.93 -2.35 -23.57
CA ALA A 167 -5.57 -2.56 -24.98
C ALA A 167 -6.61 -3.39 -25.76
N ARG A 168 -7.44 -4.17 -25.05
CA ARG A 168 -8.58 -4.92 -25.63
C ARG A 168 -9.78 -4.03 -25.98
N VAL A 169 -9.89 -2.89 -25.31
CA VAL A 169 -10.99 -1.91 -25.45
C VAL A 169 -10.54 -0.76 -26.34
N ASP A 170 -9.29 -0.34 -26.21
CA ASP A 170 -8.67 0.74 -26.99
C ASP A 170 -7.24 0.33 -27.36
N SER A 171 -7.05 -0.10 -28.61
CA SER A 171 -5.76 -0.54 -29.15
C SER A 171 -4.78 0.61 -29.39
N THR A 172 -5.20 1.86 -29.21
CA THR A 172 -4.31 3.02 -29.32
C THR A 172 -3.43 3.22 -28.09
N ILE A 173 -3.78 2.59 -26.96
CA ILE A 173 -3.00 2.64 -25.72
C ILE A 173 -1.79 1.69 -25.86
N ARG A 174 -0.59 2.27 -25.92
CA ARG A 174 0.66 1.53 -26.22
C ARG A 174 1.56 1.27 -25.02
N ASP A 175 1.41 2.05 -23.94
CA ASP A 175 2.32 2.01 -22.80
C ASP A 175 1.59 2.05 -21.46
N ASP A 176 2.26 1.57 -20.41
CA ASP A 176 1.70 1.42 -19.07
C ASP A 176 1.31 2.75 -18.43
N GLN A 177 2.06 3.83 -18.70
CA GLN A 177 1.78 5.13 -18.12
C GLN A 177 0.49 5.71 -18.71
N THR A 178 0.36 5.68 -20.04
CA THR A 178 -0.85 6.11 -20.75
C THR A 178 -2.05 5.26 -20.36
N ALA A 179 -1.86 3.95 -20.15
CA ALA A 179 -2.92 3.06 -19.68
C ALA A 179 -3.41 3.45 -18.28
N LEU A 180 -2.51 3.70 -17.32
CA LEU A 180 -2.87 4.14 -15.97
C LEU A 180 -3.61 5.48 -15.96
N VAL A 181 -3.08 6.48 -16.68
CA VAL A 181 -3.73 7.80 -16.78
C VAL A 181 -5.12 7.64 -17.40
N THR A 182 -5.24 6.86 -18.47
CA THR A 182 -6.52 6.60 -19.12
C THR A 182 -7.51 5.92 -18.17
N ALA A 183 -7.06 4.93 -17.40
CA ALA A 183 -7.90 4.19 -16.46
C ALA A 183 -8.49 5.08 -15.35
N PHE A 184 -7.71 6.04 -14.84
CA PHE A 184 -8.12 6.92 -13.75
C PHE A 184 -8.81 8.21 -14.21
N GLU A 185 -8.62 8.67 -15.44
CA GLU A 185 -9.08 10.00 -15.88
C GLU A 185 -10.18 9.97 -16.95
N LYS A 186 -10.17 8.99 -17.86
CA LYS A 186 -11.10 8.94 -18.98
C LYS A 186 -12.33 8.10 -18.65
N ILE A 187 -13.47 8.47 -19.24
CA ILE A 187 -14.66 7.62 -19.26
C ILE A 187 -14.50 6.67 -20.44
N LEU A 188 -14.39 5.37 -20.18
CA LEU A 188 -14.38 4.36 -21.22
C LEU A 188 -15.81 3.87 -21.43
N SER A 189 -16.54 4.49 -22.37
CA SER A 189 -17.96 4.25 -22.62
C SER A 189 -18.28 2.98 -23.43
N GLY A 190 -17.27 2.21 -23.83
CA GLY A 190 -17.42 1.05 -24.74
C GLY A 190 -18.01 -0.24 -24.14
N ARG A 191 -18.61 -0.21 -22.94
CA ARG A 191 -19.14 -1.41 -22.25
C ARG A 191 -20.67 -1.36 -22.03
N ALA A 192 -21.48 -1.08 -23.05
CA ALA A 192 -22.92 -1.34 -22.92
C ALA A 192 -23.16 -2.87 -22.83
N PRO A 193 -23.97 -3.40 -21.88
CA PRO A 193 -25.04 -2.71 -21.13
C PRO A 193 -24.71 -2.35 -19.66
N GLU A 194 -23.47 -2.50 -19.18
CA GLU A 194 -23.14 -2.22 -17.78
C GLU A 194 -22.37 -0.90 -17.63
N ARG A 195 -22.62 -0.14 -16.56
CA ARG A 195 -21.84 1.06 -16.19
C ARG A 195 -20.37 0.74 -15.79
N ARG A 196 -19.73 -0.27 -16.38
CA ARG A 196 -18.32 -0.62 -16.16
C ARG A 196 -17.42 0.32 -16.94
N GLY A 197 -16.41 0.88 -16.28
CA GLY A 197 -15.46 1.84 -16.88
C GLY A 197 -15.28 3.15 -16.12
N ASN A 198 -16.01 3.36 -15.02
CA ASN A 198 -15.91 4.56 -14.18
C ASN A 198 -15.31 4.32 -12.78
N GLY A 199 -15.04 3.08 -12.39
CA GLY A 199 -14.64 2.74 -11.01
C GLY A 199 -13.38 3.49 -10.56
N LEU A 200 -12.29 3.43 -11.32
CA LEU A 200 -11.03 4.12 -10.97
C LEU A 200 -11.14 5.65 -11.03
N LYS A 201 -11.97 6.18 -11.93
CA LYS A 201 -12.29 7.63 -11.96
C LYS A 201 -13.07 8.05 -10.71
N TYR A 202 -14.02 7.24 -10.27
CA TYR A 202 -14.75 7.47 -9.02
C TYR A 202 -13.81 7.42 -7.82
N VAL A 203 -12.89 6.45 -7.76
CA VAL A 203 -11.83 6.39 -6.74
C VAL A 203 -10.99 7.67 -6.75
N ARG A 204 -10.51 8.12 -7.93
CA ARG A 204 -9.77 9.39 -8.05
C ARG A 204 -10.55 10.57 -7.48
N ASN A 205 -11.85 10.67 -7.77
CA ASN A 205 -12.69 11.75 -7.26
C ASN A 205 -12.84 11.70 -5.73
N ILE A 206 -12.97 10.50 -5.14
CA ILE A 206 -12.93 10.34 -3.68
C ILE A 206 -11.61 10.87 -3.12
N ILE A 207 -10.48 10.45 -3.70
CA ILE A 207 -9.15 10.79 -3.18
C ILE A 207 -8.84 12.28 -3.33
N THR A 208 -9.22 12.90 -4.45
CA THR A 208 -8.96 14.32 -4.71
C THR A 208 -9.94 15.26 -4.04
N GLY A 209 -11.08 14.76 -3.55
CA GLY A 209 -12.12 15.59 -2.93
C GLY A 209 -11.79 16.17 -1.55
N LYS A 210 -10.71 15.72 -0.88
CA LYS A 210 -10.23 16.29 0.40
C LYS A 210 -8.71 16.23 0.50
N ASP A 211 -8.14 17.20 1.22
CA ASP A 211 -6.68 17.33 1.40
C ASP A 211 -6.03 16.28 2.31
N ARG A 212 -6.82 15.43 2.95
CA ARG A 212 -6.36 14.45 3.94
C ARG A 212 -6.24 13.04 3.37
N ARG A 213 -6.14 12.93 2.05
CA ARG A 213 -6.21 11.67 1.29
C ARG A 213 -5.12 11.65 0.22
N GLY A 214 -4.67 10.45 -0.10
CA GLY A 214 -3.71 10.21 -1.17
C GLY A 214 -3.83 8.81 -1.72
N LEU A 215 -3.41 8.64 -2.96
CA LEU A 215 -3.33 7.36 -3.63
C LEU A 215 -2.14 7.37 -4.56
N ALA A 216 -1.44 6.24 -4.65
CA ALA A 216 -0.58 5.94 -5.78
C ALA A 216 -0.88 4.53 -6.32
N CYS A 217 -0.75 4.35 -7.63
CA CYS A 217 -1.00 3.08 -8.30
C CYS A 217 0.11 2.81 -9.31
N ARG A 218 0.63 1.58 -9.30
CA ARG A 218 1.59 1.06 -10.25
C ARG A 218 1.01 -0.15 -10.97
N SER A 219 1.26 -0.22 -12.28
CA SER A 219 1.03 -1.40 -13.12
C SER A 219 2.08 -1.38 -14.22
N GLY A 220 2.82 -2.48 -14.40
CA GLY A 220 3.98 -2.51 -15.30
C GLY A 220 5.03 -1.45 -14.94
N ALA A 221 5.43 -0.65 -15.92
CA ALA A 221 6.35 0.47 -15.75
C ALA A 221 5.66 1.79 -15.35
N GLY A 222 4.34 1.86 -15.40
CA GLY A 222 3.58 3.08 -15.12
C GLY A 222 3.41 3.32 -13.61
N LEU A 223 3.38 4.59 -13.21
CA LEU A 223 3.12 5.02 -11.84
C LEU A 223 2.34 6.34 -11.86
N VAL A 224 1.21 6.36 -11.16
CA VAL A 224 0.37 7.56 -10.99
C VAL A 224 0.14 7.83 -9.52
N ASP A 225 -0.13 9.09 -9.19
CA ASP A 225 -0.49 9.52 -7.85
C ASP A 225 -1.57 10.62 -7.88
N TYR A 226 -2.43 10.62 -6.87
CA TYR A 226 -3.58 11.53 -6.76
C TYR A 226 -3.82 11.95 -5.31
N GLY A 227 -4.45 13.11 -5.13
CA GLY A 227 -4.72 13.70 -3.82
C GLY A 227 -3.48 14.35 -3.19
N LYS A 228 -3.69 15.10 -2.11
CA LYS A 228 -2.59 15.84 -1.46
C LYS A 228 -1.54 14.94 -0.82
N LEU A 229 -1.92 13.73 -0.40
CA LEU A 229 -0.99 12.74 0.16
C LEU A 229 -0.51 11.73 -0.91
N GLY A 230 -0.85 11.95 -2.19
CA GLY A 230 -0.48 11.04 -3.28
C GLY A 230 1.03 10.89 -3.45
N ALA A 231 1.78 11.99 -3.28
CA ALA A 231 3.24 11.98 -3.33
C ALA A 231 3.86 11.07 -2.23
N GLU A 232 3.27 11.04 -1.03
CA GLU A 232 3.71 10.12 0.04
C GLU A 232 3.52 8.67 -0.42
N CYS A 233 2.36 8.32 -1.00
CA CYS A 233 2.11 6.99 -1.54
C CYS A 233 3.06 6.63 -2.69
N LYS A 234 3.36 7.59 -3.56
CA LYS A 234 4.25 7.40 -4.72
C LYS A 234 5.66 7.06 -4.28
N GLU A 235 6.16 7.75 -3.26
CA GLU A 235 7.49 7.53 -2.69
C GLU A 235 7.62 6.09 -2.15
N GLU A 236 6.61 5.60 -1.43
CA GLU A 236 6.58 4.21 -0.92
C GLU A 236 6.50 3.16 -2.05
N LEU A 237 5.83 3.49 -3.16
CA LEU A 237 5.72 2.63 -4.33
C LEU A 237 6.91 2.75 -5.30
N ALA A 238 7.83 3.70 -5.12
CA ALA A 238 8.95 3.92 -6.03
C ALA A 238 9.85 2.66 -6.14
N ASP A 239 10.07 1.99 -5.01
CA ASP A 239 10.93 0.81 -4.91
C ASP A 239 10.21 -0.52 -5.18
N PHE A 240 8.93 -0.49 -5.54
CA PHE A 240 8.25 -1.72 -5.92
C PHE A 240 8.83 -2.25 -7.24
N PRO A 241 8.92 -3.57 -7.42
CA PRO A 241 9.32 -4.15 -8.69
C PRO A 241 8.28 -3.80 -9.77
N LYS A 242 8.73 -3.76 -11.03
CA LYS A 242 7.83 -3.69 -12.18
C LYS A 242 7.29 -5.10 -12.43
N SER A 243 5.98 -5.26 -12.48
CA SER A 243 5.30 -6.54 -12.67
C SER A 243 4.01 -6.34 -13.45
N GLU A 244 3.52 -7.38 -14.12
CA GLU A 244 2.30 -7.29 -14.94
C GLU A 244 1.07 -6.94 -14.09
N GLY A 245 1.01 -7.37 -12.82
CA GLY A 245 -0.11 -7.07 -11.94
C GLY A 245 -0.24 -5.60 -11.54
N THR A 246 -1.07 -5.32 -10.54
CA THR A 246 -1.21 -3.96 -9.99
C THR A 246 -0.79 -3.90 -8.53
N VAL A 247 -0.29 -2.75 -8.10
CA VAL A 247 -0.18 -2.38 -6.67
C VAL A 247 -0.72 -0.97 -6.49
N THR A 248 -1.67 -0.83 -5.58
CA THR A 248 -2.27 0.44 -5.21
C THR A 248 -2.09 0.66 -3.71
N LEU A 249 -1.50 1.81 -3.37
CA LEU A 249 -1.36 2.27 -2.00
C LEU A 249 -2.27 3.48 -1.81
N ILE A 250 -3.12 3.42 -0.81
CA ILE A 250 -4.04 4.50 -0.46
C ILE A 250 -3.77 4.93 0.97
N THR A 251 -3.79 6.24 1.22
CA THR A 251 -3.56 6.80 2.55
C THR A 251 -4.63 7.82 2.94
N TRP A 252 -5.03 7.76 4.20
CA TRP A 252 -5.83 8.78 4.86
C TRP A 252 -5.10 9.31 6.08
N SER A 253 -5.19 10.60 6.35
CA SER A 253 -4.87 11.11 7.67
C SER A 253 -5.99 10.71 8.64
N LEU A 254 -5.62 9.99 9.70
CA LEU A 254 -6.39 9.88 10.92
C LEU A 254 -6.24 11.23 11.65
N LYS A 255 -7.29 11.72 12.32
CA LYS A 255 -7.28 13.05 12.98
C LYS A 255 -6.05 13.26 13.85
#